data_AF-A0A356VUF2-F1
#
_entry.id   AF-A0A356VUF2-F1
#
_cell.length_a   1.000
_cell.length_b   1.000
_cell.length_c   1.000
_cell.angle_alpha   90.00
_cell.angle_beta   90.00
_cell.angle_gamma   90.00
#
_symmetry.space_group_name_H-M   'P 1'
#
loop_
_entity.id
_entity.type
_entity.pdbx_description
1 polymer ?
#
loop_
_entity_poly.entity_id
_entity_poly.type
_entity_poly.pdbx_seq_one_letter_code
_entity_poly.pdbx_strand_id
1 'polypeptide(L)'
;MTFIKIILIATIALSVLSACDSETIKRDDLAPNVAKKFDLEGHLTPEETPSDIQNSGSPMAPIPNHITSLAINLDPSKQKQKKLFSVSAINVPIADLLFSLSVDSKKELDLDSSVAGLVTINAINQPLDAILTRVSSQVGAIYELKDGVIRVKEDKPYWRTYRLNYVNVSKQVKDETVMKMAVGSVGVGGSNSRAESSEFKMVVESHHDFWNTVLDNVKEMAYLANFGASSLV
;
A
#
# COMPACT_ATOMS: atom_id res chain seq x y z
N MET A 1 -29.30 1.26 90.66
CA MET A 1 -29.80 -0.14 90.55
C MET A 1 -30.30 -0.40 89.12
N THR A 2 -29.39 -0.46 88.15
CA THR A 2 -29.65 -0.84 86.74
C THR A 2 -28.36 -1.25 85.99
N PHE A 3 -27.25 -1.49 86.72
CA PHE A 3 -25.96 -1.92 86.16
C PHE A 3 -25.92 -3.42 85.76
N ILE A 4 -27.01 -4.16 86.00
CA ILE A 4 -27.14 -5.59 85.69
C ILE A 4 -27.71 -5.85 84.28
N LYS A 5 -28.26 -4.85 83.59
CA LYS A 5 -28.77 -5.00 82.22
C LYS A 5 -27.73 -4.83 81.11
N ILE A 6 -26.52 -4.35 81.44
CA ILE A 6 -25.45 -4.10 80.47
C ILE A 6 -24.60 -5.36 80.20
N ILE A 7 -24.63 -6.36 81.08
CA ILE A 7 -23.81 -7.59 80.96
C ILE A 7 -24.52 -8.70 80.15
N LEU A 8 -25.84 -8.64 79.95
CA LEU A 8 -26.58 -9.64 79.15
C LEU A 8 -26.59 -9.33 77.64
N ILE A 9 -26.25 -8.10 77.23
CA ILE A 9 -26.29 -7.67 75.81
C ILE A 9 -24.92 -7.85 75.13
N ALA A 10 -23.84 -8.06 75.89
CA ALA A 10 -22.48 -8.16 75.37
C ALA A 10 -22.02 -9.59 75.02
N THR A 11 -22.81 -10.64 75.30
CA THR A 11 -22.45 -12.04 75.01
C THR A 11 -23.24 -12.67 73.85
N ILE A 12 -24.18 -11.94 73.25
CA ILE A 12 -24.90 -12.35 72.01
C ILE A 12 -24.30 -11.64 70.77
N ALA A 13 -23.03 -11.26 70.85
CA ALA A 13 -22.33 -10.54 69.78
C ALA A 13 -21.09 -11.29 69.24
N LEU A 14 -20.92 -12.59 69.54
CA LEU A 14 -19.69 -13.29 69.16
C LEU A 14 -19.88 -14.72 68.62
N SER A 15 -21.03 -15.05 68.02
CA SER A 15 -21.20 -16.39 67.44
C SER A 15 -22.23 -16.45 66.31
N VAL A 16 -22.03 -15.70 65.22
CA VAL A 16 -22.53 -16.13 63.89
C VAL A 16 -21.55 -15.62 62.82
N LEU A 17 -20.38 -16.26 62.78
CA LEU A 17 -19.48 -16.23 61.64
C LEU A 17 -19.62 -17.60 60.96
N SER A 18 -20.45 -17.72 59.93
CA SER A 18 -20.42 -18.82 58.94
C SER A 18 -21.46 -18.63 57.83
N ALA A 19 -21.04 -18.99 56.62
CA ALA A 19 -21.81 -19.24 55.40
C ALA A 19 -22.38 -18.04 54.63
N CYS A 20 -21.57 -17.49 53.72
CA CYS A 20 -22.08 -17.18 52.38
C CYS A 20 -21.91 -18.45 51.54
N ASP A 21 -22.93 -19.30 51.53
CA ASP A 21 -23.07 -20.36 50.53
C ASP A 21 -23.45 -19.67 49.22
N SER A 22 -22.58 -19.73 48.22
CA SER A 22 -22.93 -19.34 46.86
C SER A 22 -23.67 -20.52 46.23
N GLU A 23 -24.99 -20.40 46.07
CA GLU A 23 -25.77 -21.34 45.27
C GLU A 23 -25.22 -21.39 43.84
N THR A 24 -24.47 -22.45 43.53
CA THR A 24 -24.22 -22.85 42.15
C THR A 24 -25.55 -23.29 41.56
N ILE A 25 -26.10 -22.48 40.65
CA ILE A 25 -27.20 -22.87 39.78
C ILE A 25 -26.82 -24.21 39.13
N LYS A 26 -27.49 -25.30 39.52
CA LYS A 26 -27.45 -26.55 38.75
C LYS A 26 -28.04 -26.23 37.39
N ARG A 27 -27.17 -26.04 36.39
CA ARG A 27 -27.58 -26.06 34.99
C ARG A 27 -27.88 -27.52 34.70
N ASP A 28 -29.14 -27.82 34.38
CA ASP A 28 -29.51 -29.13 33.87
C ASP A 28 -28.58 -29.51 32.71
N ASP A 29 -28.21 -30.79 32.64
CA ASP A 29 -27.31 -31.30 31.62
C ASP A 29 -27.82 -30.92 30.22
N LEU A 30 -26.88 -30.43 29.40
CA LEU A 30 -27.09 -30.08 28.00
C LEU A 30 -27.86 -31.20 27.29
N ALA A 31 -28.80 -30.80 26.45
CA ALA A 31 -29.74 -31.63 25.71
C ALA A 31 -29.20 -33.02 25.32
N PRO A 32 -30.05 -34.08 25.33
CA PRO A 32 -29.62 -35.41 24.90
C PRO A 32 -28.98 -35.30 23.52
N ASN A 33 -27.83 -35.97 23.35
CA ASN A 33 -27.06 -36.01 22.11
C ASN A 33 -28.02 -36.18 20.93
N VAL A 34 -28.01 -35.23 19.99
CA VAL A 34 -28.85 -35.26 18.78
C VAL A 34 -28.73 -36.65 18.17
N ALA A 35 -29.84 -37.38 18.11
CA ALA A 35 -29.86 -38.73 17.58
C ALA A 35 -29.22 -38.73 16.18
N LYS A 36 -28.38 -39.74 15.90
CA LYS A 36 -27.67 -39.99 14.61
C LYS A 36 -28.65 -40.27 13.45
N LYS A 37 -29.62 -39.39 13.22
CA LYS A 37 -30.57 -39.45 12.12
C LYS A 37 -30.40 -38.26 11.19
N PHE A 38 -29.15 -37.81 11.07
CA PHE A 38 -28.69 -36.87 10.05
C PHE A 38 -27.38 -37.42 9.48
N ASP A 39 -27.39 -38.67 9.02
CA ASP A 39 -26.33 -39.15 8.12
C ASP A 39 -26.57 -38.47 6.77
N LEU A 40 -25.81 -37.40 6.53
CA LEU A 40 -25.78 -36.72 5.24
C LEU A 40 -25.06 -37.63 4.25
N GLU A 41 -25.80 -38.48 3.55
CA GLU A 41 -25.27 -39.24 2.42
C GLU A 41 -24.99 -38.29 1.24
N GLY A 42 -23.79 -37.69 1.25
CA GLY A 42 -23.28 -36.81 0.22
C GLY A 42 -21.78 -36.49 0.44
N HIS A 43 -21.14 -35.89 -0.56
CA HIS A 43 -19.68 -35.60 -0.61
C HIS A 43 -19.19 -34.52 0.38
N LEU A 44 -20.04 -34.06 1.29
CA LEU A 44 -19.67 -33.10 2.32
C LEU A 44 -19.33 -33.87 3.59
N THR A 45 -18.06 -34.26 3.70
CA THR A 45 -17.50 -34.75 4.97
C THR A 45 -17.37 -33.58 5.94
N PRO A 46 -17.81 -33.70 7.21
CA PRO A 46 -17.51 -32.71 8.23
C PRO A 46 -16.02 -32.42 8.28
N GLU A 47 -15.65 -31.13 8.32
CA GLU A 47 -14.25 -30.71 8.42
C GLU A 47 -13.68 -31.20 9.76
N GLU A 48 -12.60 -31.97 9.70
CA GLU A 48 -11.96 -32.52 10.89
C GLU A 48 -11.43 -31.39 11.77
N THR A 49 -11.81 -31.40 13.04
CA THR A 49 -11.28 -30.41 13.99
C THR A 49 -9.82 -30.75 14.32
N PRO A 50 -8.97 -29.78 14.72
CA PRO A 50 -7.56 -30.02 15.00
C PRO A 50 -7.29 -31.12 16.04
N SER A 51 -8.30 -31.44 16.86
CA SER A 51 -8.31 -32.52 17.85
C SER A 51 -8.40 -33.91 17.24
N ASP A 52 -9.04 -34.07 16.08
CA ASP A 52 -9.30 -35.35 15.42
C ASP A 52 -8.05 -35.85 14.64
N ILE A 53 -7.25 -34.91 14.13
CA ILE A 53 -5.99 -35.18 13.41
C ILE A 53 -4.89 -35.69 14.36
N GLN A 54 -4.92 -35.32 15.65
CA GLN A 54 -3.93 -35.77 16.63
C GLN A 54 -4.11 -37.23 17.06
N ASN A 55 -5.31 -37.79 16.91
CA ASN A 55 -5.62 -39.18 17.30
C ASN A 55 -5.56 -40.17 16.13
N SER A 56 -5.35 -39.68 14.90
CA SER A 56 -5.14 -40.52 13.72
C SER A 56 -3.64 -40.73 13.54
N GLY A 57 -3.13 -41.87 14.00
CA GLY A 57 -1.72 -42.28 13.98
C GLY A 57 -1.12 -42.53 12.58
N SER A 58 -1.36 -41.64 11.63
CA SER A 58 -0.71 -41.63 10.31
C SER A 58 0.68 -41.01 10.45
N PRO A 59 1.73 -41.59 9.83
CA PRO A 59 3.09 -41.05 9.92
C PRO A 59 3.13 -39.68 9.24
N MET A 60 3.15 -38.64 10.06
CA MET A 60 3.28 -37.24 9.64
C MET A 60 4.59 -37.10 8.86
N ALA A 61 4.50 -36.78 7.55
CA ALA A 61 5.67 -36.46 6.76
C ALA A 61 6.43 -35.31 7.46
N PRO A 62 7.77 -35.38 7.59
CA PRO A 62 8.53 -34.35 8.30
C PRO A 62 8.27 -32.99 7.67
N ILE A 63 7.74 -32.06 8.46
CA ILE A 63 7.56 -30.68 8.04
C ILE A 63 8.93 -30.14 7.60
N PRO A 64 9.07 -29.58 6.38
CA PRO A 64 10.34 -29.01 5.94
C PRO A 64 10.80 -27.92 6.91
N ASN A 65 12.06 -27.98 7.32
CA ASN A 65 12.61 -26.97 8.24
C ASN A 65 12.48 -25.57 7.64
N HIS A 66 12.10 -24.60 8.49
CA HIS A 66 12.00 -23.20 8.09
C HIS A 66 13.35 -22.69 7.57
N ILE A 67 13.31 -22.00 6.43
CA ILE A 67 14.47 -21.27 5.90
C ILE A 67 14.75 -20.06 6.79
N THR A 68 15.74 -20.17 7.67
CA THR A 68 16.30 -19.01 8.36
C THR A 68 17.07 -18.18 7.33
N SER A 69 16.45 -17.11 6.83
CA SER A 69 17.17 -16.11 6.03
C SER A 69 18.28 -15.52 6.88
N LEU A 70 19.53 -15.74 6.50
CA LEU A 70 20.66 -15.12 7.22
C LEU A 70 20.54 -13.60 7.08
N ALA A 71 20.74 -12.89 8.19
CA ALA A 71 20.92 -11.44 8.14
C ALA A 71 22.14 -11.15 7.26
N ILE A 72 21.93 -10.34 6.21
CA ILE A 72 23.02 -9.87 5.35
C ILE A 72 23.88 -8.95 6.22
N ASN A 73 24.98 -9.49 6.75
CA ASN A 73 26.01 -8.70 7.39
C ASN A 73 26.86 -8.07 6.27
N LEU A 74 26.49 -6.87 5.85
CA LEU A 74 27.36 -6.09 4.97
C LEU A 74 28.60 -5.72 5.76
N ASP A 75 29.72 -6.34 5.41
CA ASP A 75 31.03 -6.01 5.96
C ASP A 75 31.28 -4.50 5.81
N PRO A 76 31.37 -3.72 6.92
CA PRO A 76 31.53 -2.28 6.87
C PRO A 76 32.84 -1.88 6.17
N SER A 77 33.84 -2.77 6.12
CA SER A 77 35.10 -2.52 5.42
C SER A 77 34.98 -2.58 3.88
N LYS A 78 33.91 -3.19 3.35
CA LYS A 78 33.62 -3.23 1.91
C LYS A 78 32.88 -1.99 1.40
N GLN A 79 32.49 -1.08 2.29
CA GLN A 79 31.89 0.19 1.89
C GLN A 79 32.98 1.12 1.35
N LYS A 80 32.94 1.40 0.04
CA LYS A 80 33.87 2.32 -0.62
C LYS A 80 33.74 3.70 0.02
N GLN A 81 34.75 4.11 0.79
CA GLN A 81 34.77 5.42 1.43
C GLN A 81 34.69 6.53 0.37
N LYS A 82 33.71 7.41 0.50
CA LYS A 82 33.55 8.56 -0.39
C LYS A 82 34.65 9.57 -0.08
N LYS A 83 35.33 10.07 -1.12
CA LYS A 83 36.31 11.15 -0.96
C LYS A 83 35.58 12.42 -0.48
N LEU A 84 36.18 13.10 0.50
CA LEU A 84 35.66 14.33 1.09
C LEU A 84 36.43 15.53 0.53
N PHE A 85 35.70 16.61 0.31
CA PHE A 85 36.21 17.86 -0.24
C PHE A 85 35.74 19.03 0.64
N SER A 86 36.53 20.09 0.63
CA SER A 86 36.26 21.31 1.38
C SER A 86 36.40 22.52 0.46
N VAL A 87 35.36 23.34 0.37
CA VAL A 87 35.32 24.57 -0.42
C VAL A 87 34.58 25.65 0.36
N SER A 88 35.17 26.82 0.44
CA SER A 88 34.58 28.01 1.04
C SER A 88 34.73 29.18 0.07
N ALA A 89 33.62 29.68 -0.43
CA ALA A 89 33.56 30.73 -1.44
C ALA A 89 32.39 31.68 -1.16
N ILE A 90 32.61 32.98 -1.38
CA ILE A 90 31.61 34.02 -1.21
C ILE A 90 31.53 34.81 -2.51
N ASN A 91 30.33 34.87 -3.09
CA ASN A 91 30.04 35.64 -4.29
C ASN A 91 30.98 35.33 -5.47
N VAL A 92 31.27 34.04 -5.69
CA VAL A 92 32.18 33.59 -6.76
C VAL A 92 31.36 33.10 -7.97
N PRO A 93 31.79 33.37 -9.21
CA PRO A 93 31.15 32.78 -10.39
C PRO A 93 31.12 31.26 -10.33
N ILE A 94 29.99 30.66 -10.71
CA ILE A 94 29.82 29.20 -10.68
C ILE A 94 30.88 28.46 -11.51
N ALA A 95 31.29 29.03 -12.65
CA ALA A 95 32.28 28.45 -13.54
C ALA A 95 33.64 28.25 -12.82
N ASP A 96 34.12 29.30 -12.14
CA ASP A 96 35.41 29.29 -11.45
C ASP A 96 35.41 28.31 -10.28
N LEU A 97 34.29 28.25 -9.54
CA LEU A 97 34.11 27.33 -8.43
C LEU A 97 34.10 25.88 -8.91
N LEU A 98 33.27 25.56 -9.91
CA LEU A 98 33.16 24.22 -10.46
C LEU A 98 34.48 23.76 -11.10
N PHE A 99 35.20 24.66 -11.76
CA PHE A 99 36.52 24.37 -12.33
C PHE A 99 37.56 24.05 -11.25
N SER A 100 37.61 24.85 -10.19
CA SER A 100 38.49 24.56 -9.05
C SER A 100 38.16 23.20 -8.41
N LEU A 101 36.86 22.92 -8.26
CA LEU A 101 36.37 21.66 -7.70
C LEU A 101 36.64 20.44 -8.61
N SER A 102 36.60 20.61 -9.93
CA SER A 102 36.91 19.53 -10.88
C SER A 102 38.39 19.18 -10.84
N VAL A 103 39.26 20.18 -10.73
CA VAL A 103 40.72 20.01 -10.53
C VAL A 103 41.00 19.25 -9.23
N ASP A 104 40.41 19.67 -8.11
CA ASP A 104 40.60 19.02 -6.80
C ASP A 104 40.11 17.56 -6.79
N SER A 105 39.00 17.30 -7.48
CA SER A 105 38.41 15.96 -7.56
C SER A 105 39.02 15.06 -8.64
N LYS A 106 39.93 15.60 -9.48
CA LYS A 106 40.52 14.94 -10.66
C LYS A 106 39.44 14.42 -11.62
N LYS A 107 38.46 15.27 -11.91
CA LYS A 107 37.34 15.00 -12.82
C LYS A 107 37.32 16.01 -13.95
N GLU A 108 36.78 15.59 -15.08
CA GLU A 108 36.54 16.47 -16.21
C GLU A 108 35.27 17.30 -15.96
N LEU A 109 35.20 18.51 -16.54
CA LEU A 109 34.07 19.43 -16.37
C LEU A 109 33.55 19.88 -17.74
N ASP A 110 32.29 19.57 -18.00
CA ASP A 110 31.50 20.09 -19.12
C ASP A 110 30.51 21.13 -18.58
N LEU A 111 30.76 22.42 -18.79
CA LEU A 111 29.85 23.50 -18.41
C LEU A 111 29.12 24.04 -19.65
N ASP A 112 27.79 24.03 -19.62
CA ASP A 112 26.97 24.68 -20.65
C ASP A 112 27.03 26.21 -20.51
N SER A 113 27.16 26.93 -21.63
CA SER A 113 27.26 28.40 -21.65
C SER A 113 26.04 29.11 -21.05
N SER A 114 24.90 28.42 -20.97
CA SER A 114 23.67 28.96 -20.42
C SER A 114 23.68 29.02 -18.88
N VAL A 115 24.59 28.28 -18.22
CA VAL A 115 24.72 28.26 -16.76
C VAL A 115 25.60 29.41 -16.29
N ALA A 116 24.97 30.47 -15.78
CA ALA A 116 25.64 31.62 -15.20
C ALA A 116 25.01 32.01 -13.86
N GLY A 117 25.85 32.40 -12.90
CA GLY A 117 25.38 32.80 -11.57
C GLY A 117 26.53 32.96 -10.58
N LEU A 118 26.25 33.70 -9.51
CA LEU A 118 27.15 33.87 -8.38
C LEU A 118 26.72 32.90 -7.28
N VAL A 119 27.69 32.19 -6.71
CA VAL A 119 27.46 31.15 -5.71
C VAL A 119 28.18 31.55 -4.44
N THR A 120 27.51 31.31 -3.31
CA THR A 120 28.11 31.41 -1.99
C THR A 120 27.94 30.09 -1.27
N ILE A 121 29.04 29.45 -0.92
CA ILE A 121 29.02 28.13 -0.30
C ILE A 121 30.13 28.01 0.74
N ASN A 122 29.77 27.41 1.87
CA ASN A 122 30.72 26.84 2.80
C ASN A 122 30.43 25.34 2.93
N ALA A 123 31.37 24.52 2.51
CA ALA A 123 31.31 23.06 2.57
C ALA A 123 32.64 22.56 3.12
N ILE A 124 32.61 21.85 4.25
CA ILE A 124 33.81 21.33 4.89
C ILE A 124 33.60 19.82 5.04
N ASN A 125 34.56 19.03 4.57
CA ASN A 125 34.55 17.56 4.65
C ASN A 125 33.24 16.94 4.10
N GLN A 126 32.78 17.42 2.94
CA GLN A 126 31.56 16.94 2.30
C GLN A 126 31.88 16.07 1.07
N PRO A 127 31.07 15.05 0.77
CA PRO A 127 31.22 14.31 -0.48
C PRO A 127 30.93 15.23 -1.67
N LEU A 128 31.62 14.99 -2.78
CA LEU A 128 31.48 15.80 -4.00
C LEU A 128 30.03 15.98 -4.44
N ASP A 129 29.24 14.90 -4.43
CA ASP A 129 27.84 14.93 -4.85
C ASP A 129 27.03 15.94 -4.03
N ALA A 130 27.26 16.03 -2.72
CA ALA A 130 26.55 16.97 -1.86
C ALA A 130 26.93 18.43 -2.16
N ILE A 131 28.20 18.69 -2.48
CA ILE A 131 28.65 20.03 -2.88
C ILE A 131 27.98 20.42 -4.20
N LEU A 132 28.00 19.52 -5.20
CA LEU A 132 27.38 19.76 -6.50
C LEU A 132 25.87 19.98 -6.40
N THR A 133 25.14 19.20 -5.59
CA THR A 133 23.70 19.43 -5.35
C THR A 133 23.44 20.82 -4.77
N ARG A 134 24.25 21.25 -3.78
CA ARG A 134 24.09 22.57 -3.16
C ARG A 134 24.38 23.71 -4.15
N VAL A 135 25.49 23.62 -4.89
CA VAL A 135 25.88 24.64 -5.87
C VAL A 135 24.85 24.73 -7.01
N SER A 136 24.45 23.59 -7.56
CA SER A 136 23.48 23.53 -8.67
C SER A 136 22.10 24.08 -8.27
N SER A 137 21.65 23.80 -7.04
CA SER A 137 20.38 24.31 -6.52
C SER A 137 20.33 25.84 -6.36
N GLN A 138 21.47 26.51 -6.12
CA GLN A 138 21.50 27.98 -6.00
C GLN A 138 21.31 28.69 -7.35
N VAL A 139 21.73 28.06 -8.45
CA VAL A 139 21.72 28.66 -9.80
C VAL A 139 20.59 28.10 -10.67
N GLY A 140 19.82 27.11 -10.20
CA GLY A 140 18.80 26.45 -11.01
C GLY A 140 19.40 25.58 -12.12
N ALA A 141 20.52 24.92 -11.82
CA ALA A 141 21.20 24.03 -12.75
C ALA A 141 20.97 22.55 -12.36
N ILE A 142 21.09 21.66 -13.33
CA ILE A 142 21.13 20.21 -13.15
C ILE A 142 22.54 19.73 -13.44
N TYR A 143 23.08 18.90 -12.56
CA TYR A 143 24.38 18.25 -12.76
C TYR A 143 24.22 16.74 -13.02
N GLU A 144 25.13 16.20 -13.82
CA GLU A 144 25.22 14.77 -14.12
C GLU A 144 26.68 14.33 -13.93
N LEU A 145 26.89 13.25 -13.18
CA LEU A 145 28.21 12.63 -13.01
C LEU A 145 28.24 11.29 -13.74
N LYS A 146 28.88 11.24 -14.90
CA LYS A 146 29.05 10.02 -15.70
C LYS A 146 30.51 9.84 -16.11
N ASP A 147 31.03 8.63 -15.94
CA ASP A 147 32.37 8.23 -16.39
C ASP A 147 33.53 9.13 -15.90
N GLY A 148 33.34 9.84 -14.79
CA GLY A 148 34.33 10.78 -14.26
C GLY A 148 34.21 12.20 -14.80
N VAL A 149 33.23 12.48 -15.65
CA VAL A 149 32.88 13.81 -16.17
C VAL A 149 31.73 14.39 -15.36
N ILE A 150 31.90 15.64 -14.90
CA ILE A 150 30.86 16.46 -14.29
C ILE A 150 30.26 17.32 -15.41
N ARG A 151 29.00 17.08 -15.74
CA ARG A 151 28.28 17.88 -16.73
C ARG A 151 27.23 18.74 -16.03
N VAL A 152 27.28 20.05 -16.23
CA VAL A 152 26.34 20.99 -15.63
C VAL A 152 25.57 21.73 -16.71
N LYS A 153 24.25 21.67 -16.63
CA LYS A 153 23.30 22.27 -17.58
C LYS A 153 22.25 23.08 -16.83
N GLU A 154 21.66 24.04 -17.50
CA GLU A 154 20.53 24.78 -16.94
C GLU A 154 19.29 23.88 -16.87
N ASP A 155 18.46 24.07 -15.84
CA ASP A 155 17.18 23.39 -15.71
C ASP A 155 16.15 23.97 -16.68
N LYS A 156 16.29 23.62 -17.96
CA LYS A 156 15.40 24.04 -19.04
C LYS A 156 14.57 22.88 -19.57
N PRO A 157 13.26 23.10 -19.85
CA PRO A 157 12.44 22.09 -20.48
C PRO A 157 12.99 21.76 -21.87
N TYR A 158 13.02 20.48 -22.21
CA TYR A 158 13.49 20.00 -23.50
C TYR A 158 12.53 18.97 -24.09
N TRP A 159 12.48 18.92 -25.42
CA TRP A 159 11.66 17.96 -26.15
C TRP A 159 12.33 16.60 -26.18
N ARG A 160 11.62 15.56 -25.74
CA ARG A 160 12.08 14.17 -25.80
C ARG A 160 11.05 13.31 -26.53
N THR A 161 11.45 12.73 -27.65
CA THR A 161 10.62 11.77 -28.38
C THR A 161 10.76 10.38 -27.78
N TYR A 162 9.66 9.82 -27.28
CA TYR A 162 9.57 8.44 -26.83
C TYR A 162 8.83 7.59 -27.87
N ARG A 163 9.33 6.39 -28.14
CA ARG A 163 8.64 5.41 -28.98
C ARG A 163 7.80 4.50 -28.09
N LEU A 164 6.50 4.48 -28.32
CA LEU A 164 5.58 3.56 -27.65
C LEU A 164 5.32 2.36 -28.55
N ASN A 165 5.72 1.18 -28.10
CA ASN A 165 5.46 -0.07 -28.79
C ASN A 165 4.11 -0.63 -28.35
N TYR A 166 3.03 -0.02 -28.84
CA TYR A 166 1.69 -0.50 -28.62
C TYR A 166 0.97 -0.70 -29.96
N VAL A 167 0.01 -1.64 -29.99
CA VAL A 167 -0.74 -1.89 -31.20
C VAL A 167 -1.78 -0.79 -31.37
N ASN A 168 -2.02 -0.34 -32.60
CA ASN A 168 -3.09 0.62 -32.88
C ASN A 168 -4.46 -0.10 -32.91
N VAL A 169 -5.02 -0.37 -31.72
CA VAL A 169 -6.32 -1.03 -31.56
C VAL A 169 -7.13 -0.32 -30.48
N SER A 170 -8.38 0.01 -30.81
CA SER A 170 -9.43 0.36 -29.86
C SER A 170 -10.35 -0.85 -29.67
N LYS A 171 -10.51 -1.33 -28.44
CA LYS A 171 -11.42 -2.45 -28.12
C LYS A 171 -12.70 -1.89 -27.50
N GLN A 172 -13.84 -2.27 -28.06
CA GLN A 172 -15.16 -2.00 -27.48
C GLN A 172 -15.83 -3.34 -27.21
N VAL A 173 -16.20 -3.59 -25.97
CA VAL A 173 -16.95 -4.78 -25.55
C VAL A 173 -18.30 -4.30 -25.09
N LYS A 174 -19.35 -4.76 -25.77
CA LYS A 174 -20.73 -4.54 -25.38
C LYS A 174 -21.35 -5.88 -25.08
N ASP A 175 -21.73 -6.09 -23.83
CA ASP A 175 -22.49 -7.24 -23.38
C ASP A 175 -23.91 -6.81 -23.04
N GLU A 176 -24.90 -7.54 -23.54
CA GLU A 176 -26.32 -7.25 -23.33
C GLU A 176 -26.99 -8.52 -22.83
N THR A 177 -27.34 -8.53 -21.54
CA THR A 177 -28.07 -9.62 -20.90
C THR A 177 -29.53 -9.21 -20.74
N VAL A 178 -30.43 -9.92 -21.42
CA VAL A 178 -31.88 -9.76 -21.30
C VAL A 178 -32.46 -10.97 -20.57
N MET A 179 -32.93 -10.76 -19.34
CA MET A 179 -33.64 -11.78 -18.56
C MET A 179 -35.15 -11.53 -18.65
N LYS A 180 -35.89 -12.51 -19.15
CA LYS A 180 -37.36 -12.48 -19.20
C LYS A 180 -37.91 -13.47 -18.18
N MET A 181 -38.54 -12.97 -17.12
CA MET A 181 -39.15 -13.79 -16.08
C MET A 181 -40.67 -13.81 -16.29
N ALA A 182 -41.23 -14.97 -16.62
CA ALA A 182 -42.66 -15.19 -16.67
C ALA A 182 -43.11 -15.89 -15.38
N VAL A 183 -43.93 -15.23 -14.56
CA VAL A 183 -44.53 -15.87 -13.39
C VAL A 183 -45.82 -16.55 -13.85
N GLY A 184 -45.79 -17.88 -13.95
CA GLY A 184 -47.01 -18.66 -14.21
C GLY A 184 -47.94 -18.58 -12.99
N SER A 185 -49.13 -18.02 -13.15
CA SER A 185 -50.15 -18.07 -12.09
C SER A 185 -50.62 -19.52 -11.92
N VAL A 186 -50.30 -20.17 -10.79
CA VAL A 186 -50.96 -21.42 -10.40
C VAL A 186 -52.38 -21.08 -9.97
N GLY A 187 -53.27 -20.95 -10.95
CA GLY A 187 -54.70 -20.75 -10.75
C GLY A 187 -55.43 -22.07 -10.94
N VAL A 188 -55.97 -22.62 -9.85
CA VAL A 188 -57.03 -23.62 -9.95
C VAL A 188 -58.27 -22.92 -10.52
N GLY A 189 -58.63 -23.28 -11.76
CA GLY A 189 -59.94 -22.97 -12.35
C GLY A 189 -59.99 -21.71 -13.22
N GLY A 190 -60.03 -21.95 -14.54
CA GLY A 190 -60.76 -21.18 -15.54
C GLY A 190 -60.82 -19.65 -15.38
N SER A 191 -59.75 -18.95 -15.74
CA SER A 191 -59.81 -17.58 -16.25
C SER A 191 -58.52 -17.29 -17.01
N ASN A 192 -58.63 -16.66 -18.18
CA ASN A 192 -57.52 -16.34 -19.07
C ASN A 192 -56.68 -15.19 -18.47
N SER A 193 -55.86 -15.49 -17.46
CA SER A 193 -54.91 -14.56 -16.86
C SER A 193 -53.75 -14.33 -17.82
N ARG A 194 -53.65 -13.10 -18.34
CA ARG A 194 -52.46 -12.60 -19.04
C ARG A 194 -51.30 -12.66 -18.04
N ALA A 195 -50.33 -13.55 -18.27
CA ALA A 195 -49.11 -13.59 -17.46
C ALA A 195 -48.34 -12.28 -17.68
N GLU A 196 -48.23 -11.45 -16.63
CA GLU A 196 -47.35 -10.29 -16.62
C GLU A 196 -45.90 -10.80 -16.61
N SER A 197 -45.17 -10.57 -17.71
CA SER A 197 -43.78 -10.96 -17.85
C SER A 197 -42.86 -9.78 -17.52
N SER A 198 -42.00 -9.91 -16.51
CA SER A 198 -40.99 -8.90 -16.19
C SER A 198 -39.76 -9.08 -17.07
N GLU A 199 -39.30 -7.99 -17.68
CA GLU A 199 -38.06 -7.95 -18.48
C GLU A 199 -36.99 -7.15 -17.73
N PHE A 200 -35.83 -7.76 -17.50
CA PHE A 200 -34.64 -7.11 -16.97
C PHE A 200 -33.58 -7.07 -18.07
N LYS A 201 -33.11 -5.87 -18.41
CA LYS A 201 -32.06 -5.66 -19.40
C LYS A 201 -30.84 -5.02 -18.73
N MET A 202 -29.71 -5.69 -18.79
CA MET A 202 -28.41 -5.18 -18.37
C MET A 202 -27.53 -5.01 -19.60
N VAL A 203 -27.03 -3.79 -19.81
CA VAL A 203 -26.04 -3.48 -20.85
C VAL A 203 -24.73 -3.11 -20.16
N VAL A 204 -23.67 -3.85 -20.43
CA VAL A 204 -22.31 -3.59 -19.96
C VAL A 204 -21.47 -3.19 -21.16
N GLU A 205 -21.06 -1.93 -21.21
CA GLU A 205 -20.15 -1.40 -22.23
C GLU A 205 -18.78 -1.14 -21.60
N SER A 206 -17.72 -1.60 -22.27
CA SER A 206 -16.33 -1.38 -21.90
C SER A 206 -15.55 -0.89 -23.11
N HIS A 207 -15.04 0.33 -23.01
CA HIS A 207 -14.23 0.96 -24.05
C HIS A 207 -12.77 1.03 -23.59
N HIS A 208 -11.86 0.46 -24.39
CA HIS A 208 -10.42 0.53 -24.20
C HIS A 208 -9.79 1.20 -25.42
N ASP A 209 -9.43 2.47 -25.27
CA ASP A 209 -8.68 3.24 -26.25
C ASP A 209 -7.39 3.77 -25.61
N PHE A 210 -6.33 3.00 -25.81
CA PHE A 210 -5.03 3.29 -25.23
C PHE A 210 -4.45 4.62 -25.75
N TRP A 211 -4.55 4.89 -27.06
CA TRP A 211 -3.83 6.01 -27.68
C TRP A 211 -4.43 7.36 -27.28
N ASN A 212 -5.76 7.46 -27.21
CA ASN A 212 -6.42 8.65 -26.70
C ASN A 212 -6.13 8.88 -25.22
N THR A 213 -6.18 7.81 -24.40
CA THR A 213 -5.86 7.90 -22.97
C THR A 213 -4.43 8.39 -22.73
N VAL A 214 -3.44 7.87 -23.46
CA VAL A 214 -2.04 8.31 -23.33
C VAL A 214 -1.88 9.75 -23.78
N LEU A 215 -2.51 10.13 -24.89
CA LEU A 215 -2.45 11.50 -25.40
C LEU A 215 -2.98 12.50 -24.36
N ASP A 216 -4.13 12.21 -23.77
CA ASP A 216 -4.76 13.11 -22.79
C ASP A 216 -3.96 13.19 -21.50
N ASN A 217 -3.47 12.06 -20.98
CA ASN A 217 -2.56 12.04 -19.83
C ASN A 217 -1.28 12.86 -20.06
N VAL A 218 -0.67 12.76 -21.26
CA VAL A 218 0.55 13.52 -21.58
C VAL A 218 0.25 15.01 -21.70
N LYS A 219 -0.90 15.40 -22.26
CA LYS A 219 -1.32 16.82 -22.31
C LYS A 219 -1.52 17.39 -20.91
N GLU A 220 -2.15 16.62 -20.02
CA GLU A 220 -2.36 17.01 -18.62
C GLU A 220 -1.04 17.16 -17.88
N MET A 221 -0.12 16.20 -18.01
CA MET A 221 1.22 16.29 -17.39
C MET A 221 2.04 17.48 -17.88
N ALA A 222 1.91 17.83 -19.17
CA ALA A 222 2.63 18.94 -19.75
C ALA A 222 2.05 20.32 -19.35
N TYR A 223 1.00 20.37 -18.52
CA TYR A 223 0.24 21.59 -18.22
C TYR A 223 -0.16 22.36 -19.50
N LEU A 224 -0.35 21.64 -20.62
CA LEU A 224 -0.90 22.21 -21.86
C LEU A 224 -2.43 22.35 -21.77
N ALA A 225 -3.01 21.99 -20.62
CA ALA A 225 -4.40 22.27 -20.30
C ALA A 225 -4.61 23.78 -20.15
N ASN A 226 -5.14 24.37 -21.23
CA ASN A 226 -5.80 25.68 -21.30
C ASN A 226 -4.97 26.90 -21.76
N PHE A 227 -4.35 26.82 -22.93
CA PHE A 227 -4.01 28.00 -23.75
C PHE A 227 -5.02 28.30 -24.87
N GLY A 228 -6.20 27.65 -24.88
CA GLY A 228 -7.15 27.85 -25.97
C GLY A 228 -8.51 27.20 -25.75
N ALA A 229 -9.30 27.75 -24.84
CA ALA A 229 -10.77 27.67 -24.89
C ALA A 229 -11.44 28.82 -24.12
N SER A 230 -10.83 30.00 -24.07
CA SER A 230 -11.51 31.23 -23.66
C SER A 230 -11.57 32.18 -24.86
N SER A 231 -12.43 31.87 -25.82
CA SER A 231 -12.96 32.86 -26.74
C SER A 231 -14.25 32.37 -27.41
N LEU A 232 -15.35 33.01 -26.98
CA LEU A 232 -16.47 33.47 -27.80
C LEU A 232 -17.61 32.49 -28.17
N VAL A 233 -18.77 32.87 -27.60
CA VAL A 233 -20.18 32.59 -27.92
C VAL A 233 -20.76 31.26 -27.47
#